data_AF-A0A949HF75-F1
#
_entry.id   AF-A0A949HF75-F1
#
_cell.length_a   1.000
_cell.length_b   1.000
_cell.length_c   1.000
_cell.angle_alpha   90.00
_cell.angle_beta   90.00
_cell.angle_gamma   90.00
#
_symmetry.space_group_name_H-M   'P 1'
#
loop_
_entity.id
_entity.type
_entity.pdbx_description
1 polymer ?
#
loop_
_entity_poly.entity_id
_entity_poly.type
_entity_poly.pdbx_seq_one_letter_code
_entity_poly.pdbx_strand_id
1 'polypeptide(L)'
;MRIGMVLPTQYPPDIRVEKEAHALSAEHEVHLLCPRRGSQIPREQCGPVQVRRIFSDMQRQLANLQLMTTCTSYQWLHEIRQFVREHRIDALHVHDLPLIGPAITIAREHNIPIVADLHENYPQMIAAAKSTTQRQLSVPNLVQHYLVSVQRWERYEARVVPQADAVVVVIEE
;
A
#
# COMPACT_ATOMS: atom_id res chain seq x y z
N MET A 1 -8.12 -12.98 15.31
CA MET A 1 -8.32 -11.53 15.05
C MET A 1 -8.70 -11.33 13.60
N ARG A 2 -9.24 -10.16 13.25
CA ARG A 2 -9.49 -9.72 11.88
C ARG A 2 -8.33 -8.87 11.38
N ILE A 3 -7.52 -9.42 10.49
CA ILE A 3 -6.35 -8.75 9.94
C ILE A 3 -6.73 -8.09 8.62
N GLY A 4 -6.47 -6.79 8.52
CA GLY A 4 -6.69 -6.00 7.32
C GLY A 4 -5.38 -5.78 6.59
N MET A 5 -5.16 -6.52 5.52
CA MET A 5 -4.04 -6.31 4.60
C MET A 5 -4.38 -5.19 3.61
N VAL A 6 -3.45 -4.25 3.40
CA VAL A 6 -3.65 -3.12 2.47
C VAL A 6 -2.51 -3.10 1.45
N LEU A 7 -2.86 -3.27 0.18
CA LEU A 7 -1.91 -3.42 -0.93
C LEU A 7 -2.11 -2.30 -1.97
N PRO A 8 -1.06 -1.55 -2.37
CA PRO A 8 -1.19 -0.51 -3.40
C PRO A 8 -1.28 -1.07 -4.83
N THR A 9 -0.99 -2.36 -5.00
CA THR A 9 -1.00 -3.08 -6.28
C THR A 9 -2.19 -4.03 -6.38
N GLN A 10 -2.41 -4.57 -7.57
CA GLN A 10 -3.47 -5.55 -7.81
C GLN A 10 -3.18 -6.88 -7.10
N TYR A 11 -4.23 -7.61 -6.74
CA TYR A 11 -4.12 -8.99 -6.23
C TYR A 11 -5.28 -9.85 -6.69
N PRO A 12 -5.13 -11.04 -7.30
CA PRO A 12 -3.90 -11.63 -7.82
C PRO A 12 -3.40 -10.97 -9.12
N PRO A 13 -2.15 -11.20 -9.55
CA PRO A 13 -1.12 -12.04 -8.91
C PRO A 13 -0.19 -11.26 -7.96
N ASP A 14 0.03 -11.79 -6.75
CA ASP A 14 1.11 -11.39 -5.84
C ASP A 14 1.45 -12.58 -4.91
N ILE A 15 2.56 -13.26 -5.18
CA ILE A 15 2.93 -14.50 -4.48
C ILE A 15 3.31 -14.27 -3.02
N ARG A 16 3.77 -13.06 -2.67
CA ARG A 16 4.20 -12.74 -1.31
C ARG A 16 2.98 -12.54 -0.44
N VAL A 17 2.09 -11.66 -0.88
CA VAL A 17 0.82 -11.38 -0.23
C VAL A 17 -0.02 -12.66 -0.12
N GLU A 18 -0.03 -13.50 -1.16
CA GLU A 18 -0.76 -14.78 -1.14
C GLU A 18 -0.24 -15.71 -0.03
N LYS A 19 1.09 -15.87 0.09
CA LYS A 19 1.70 -16.72 1.12
C LYS A 19 1.48 -16.16 2.53
N GLU A 20 1.64 -14.85 2.71
CA GLU A 20 1.42 -14.18 3.99
C GLU A 20 -0.04 -14.28 4.42
N ALA A 21 -0.97 -13.96 3.52
CA ALA A 21 -2.40 -14.06 3.78
C ALA A 21 -2.82 -15.51 4.08
N HIS A 22 -2.26 -16.49 3.37
CA HIS A 22 -2.52 -17.90 3.64
C HIS A 22 -1.99 -18.32 5.02
N ALA A 23 -0.77 -17.93 5.39
CA ALA A 23 -0.18 -18.23 6.70
C ALA A 23 -1.01 -17.60 7.84
N LEU A 24 -1.39 -16.33 7.69
CA LEU A 24 -2.23 -15.63 8.67
C LEU A 24 -3.62 -16.27 8.81
N SER A 25 -4.17 -16.77 7.71
CA SER A 25 -5.51 -17.37 7.68
C SER A 25 -5.65 -18.67 8.49
N ALA A 26 -4.54 -19.26 8.94
CA ALA A 26 -4.57 -20.43 9.81
C ALA A 26 -5.22 -20.14 11.17
N GLU A 27 -5.08 -18.91 11.69
CA GLU A 27 -5.56 -18.52 13.02
C GLU A 27 -6.37 -17.21 13.02
N HIS A 28 -6.41 -16.49 11.89
CA HIS A 28 -6.99 -15.16 11.78
C HIS A 28 -7.94 -15.05 10.58
N GLU A 29 -8.91 -14.15 10.67
CA GLU A 29 -9.76 -13.79 9.53
C GLU A 29 -9.01 -12.71 8.72
N VAL A 30 -8.66 -13.01 7.47
CA VAL A 30 -7.86 -12.10 6.64
C VAL A 30 -8.74 -11.41 5.61
N HIS A 31 -8.72 -10.08 5.64
CA HIS A 31 -9.33 -9.22 4.64
C HIS A 31 -8.24 -8.47 3.89
N LEU A 32 -8.39 -8.29 2.58
CA LEU A 32 -7.43 -7.60 1.74
C LEU A 32 -8.09 -6.44 0.99
N LEU A 33 -7.51 -5.25 1.08
CA LEU A 33 -7.88 -4.06 0.32
C LEU A 33 -6.86 -3.79 -0.79
N CYS A 34 -7.29 -3.80 -2.05
CA CYS A 34 -6.38 -3.58 -3.19
C CYS A 34 -7.08 -2.85 -4.36
N PRO A 35 -6.35 -2.23 -5.29
CA PRO A 35 -6.95 -1.66 -6.48
C PRO A 35 -7.53 -2.71 -7.44
N ARG A 36 -8.61 -2.36 -8.14
CA ARG A 36 -9.22 -3.16 -9.20
C ARG A 36 -8.43 -3.02 -10.49
N ARG A 37 -8.37 -4.11 -11.28
CA ARG A 37 -7.93 -4.08 -12.67
C ARG A 37 -9.02 -4.60 -13.59
N GLY A 38 -9.35 -3.82 -14.62
CA GLY A 38 -10.32 -4.21 -15.64
C GLY A 38 -11.66 -4.63 -15.04
N SER A 39 -12.14 -5.81 -15.42
CA SER A 39 -13.47 -6.33 -15.04
C SER A 39 -13.51 -7.15 -13.75
N GLN A 40 -12.42 -7.21 -12.96
CA GLN A 40 -12.37 -8.00 -11.71
C GLN A 40 -13.55 -7.72 -10.78
N ILE A 41 -14.01 -8.71 -10.02
CA ILE A 41 -15.18 -8.58 -9.15
C ILE A 41 -14.82 -7.68 -7.94
N PRO A 42 -15.61 -6.64 -7.60
CA PRO A 42 -15.28 -5.71 -6.51
C PRO A 42 -15.12 -6.35 -5.13
N ARG A 43 -15.85 -7.43 -4.87
CA ARG A 43 -15.75 -8.20 -3.63
C ARG A 43 -15.72 -9.67 -3.99
N GLU A 44 -14.66 -10.34 -3.61
CA GLU A 44 -14.40 -11.72 -4.02
C GLU A 44 -13.72 -12.46 -2.87
N GLN A 45 -14.09 -13.73 -2.69
CA GLN A 45 -13.36 -14.62 -1.80
C GLN A 45 -12.31 -15.37 -2.63
N CYS A 46 -11.03 -15.04 -2.40
CA CYS A 46 -9.90 -15.70 -3.05
C CYS A 46 -9.27 -16.68 -2.06
N GLY A 47 -9.72 -17.94 -2.08
CA GLY A 47 -9.32 -18.95 -1.10
C GLY A 47 -9.77 -18.55 0.31
N PRO A 48 -8.87 -18.51 1.32
CA PRO A 48 -9.24 -18.10 2.68
C PRO A 48 -9.34 -16.58 2.87
N VAL A 49 -9.02 -15.78 1.84
CA VAL A 49 -8.91 -14.32 1.93
C VAL A 49 -10.14 -13.63 1.36
N GLN A 50 -10.71 -12.67 2.12
CA GLN A 50 -11.79 -11.81 1.62
C GLN A 50 -11.21 -10.57 0.96
N VAL A 51 -11.32 -10.45 -0.35
CA VAL A 51 -10.74 -9.35 -1.14
C VAL A 51 -11.79 -8.29 -1.43
N ARG A 52 -11.47 -7.04 -1.08
CA ARG A 52 -12.21 -5.83 -1.48
C ARG A 52 -11.37 -5.03 -2.45
N ARG A 53 -11.85 -4.93 -3.69
CA ARG A 53 -11.21 -4.16 -4.77
C ARG A 53 -11.80 -2.77 -4.86
N ILE A 54 -10.94 -1.77 -4.79
CA ILE A 54 -11.28 -0.34 -4.87
C ILE A 54 -10.67 0.28 -6.12
N PHE A 55 -11.11 1.47 -6.49
CA PHE A 55 -10.60 2.27 -7.61
C PHE A 55 -10.73 1.63 -9.01
N SER A 56 -11.28 2.40 -9.95
CA SER A 56 -11.05 2.14 -11.39
C SER A 56 -9.60 2.47 -11.77
N ASP A 57 -9.16 2.06 -12.97
CA ASP A 57 -7.79 2.34 -13.44
C ASP A 57 -7.43 3.84 -13.40
N MET A 58 -8.37 4.73 -13.72
CA MET A 58 -8.16 6.19 -13.64
C MET A 58 -8.07 6.68 -12.19
N GLN A 59 -8.95 6.18 -11.31
CA GLN A 59 -8.92 6.55 -9.88
C GLN A 59 -7.63 6.09 -9.23
N ARG A 60 -7.13 4.90 -9.59
CA ARG A 60 -5.83 4.38 -9.16
C ARG A 60 -4.69 5.30 -9.62
N GLN A 61 -4.69 5.71 -10.89
CA GLN A 61 -3.68 6.64 -11.40
C GLN A 61 -3.68 7.97 -10.64
N LEU A 62 -4.86 8.53 -10.36
CA LEU A 62 -4.98 9.77 -9.59
C LEU A 62 -4.52 9.60 -8.14
N ALA A 63 -4.95 8.53 -7.46
CA ALA A 63 -4.53 8.23 -6.09
C ALA A 63 -3.02 8.01 -6.01
N ASN A 64 -2.43 7.29 -6.97
CA ASN A 64 -0.99 7.09 -7.06
C ASN A 64 -0.26 8.40 -7.32
N LEU A 65 -0.77 9.26 -8.20
CA LEU A 65 -0.18 10.58 -8.44
C LEU A 65 -0.21 11.45 -7.18
N GLN A 66 -1.30 11.44 -6.42
CA GLN A 66 -1.38 12.14 -5.14
C GLN A 66 -0.37 11.59 -4.12
N LEU A 67 -0.27 10.26 -3.98
CA LEU A 67 0.74 9.63 -3.13
C LEU A 67 2.15 10.03 -3.57
N MET A 68 2.44 9.98 -4.87
CA MET A 68 3.75 10.31 -5.43
C MET A 68 4.17 11.76 -5.22
N THR A 69 3.21 12.67 -5.25
CA THR A 69 3.47 14.11 -5.15
C THR A 69 3.41 14.63 -3.71
N THR A 70 2.50 14.09 -2.89
CA THR A 70 2.18 14.63 -1.55
C THR A 70 2.46 13.66 -0.40
N CYS A 71 2.88 12.42 -0.70
CA CYS A 71 3.05 11.34 0.28
C CYS A 71 1.78 11.04 1.08
N THR A 72 0.61 11.41 0.55
CA THR A 72 -0.70 11.10 1.10
C THR A 72 -1.72 11.00 -0.03
N SER A 73 -2.86 10.35 0.22
CA SER A 73 -3.99 10.33 -0.70
C SER A 73 -5.29 10.31 0.10
N TYR A 74 -6.15 11.28 -0.19
CA TYR A 74 -7.46 11.35 0.45
C TYR A 74 -8.35 10.16 0.09
N GLN A 75 -8.22 9.62 -1.13
CA GLN A 75 -8.97 8.42 -1.51
C GLN A 75 -8.51 7.21 -0.69
N TRP A 76 -7.20 7.02 -0.52
CA TRP A 76 -6.68 5.92 0.30
C TRP A 76 -7.08 6.05 1.77
N LEU A 77 -6.98 7.25 2.35
CA LEU A 77 -7.47 7.51 3.71
C LEU A 77 -8.96 7.15 3.86
N HIS A 78 -9.79 7.54 2.87
CA HIS A 78 -11.21 7.21 2.89
C HIS A 78 -11.44 5.70 2.81
N GLU A 79 -10.83 5.02 1.85
CA GLU A 79 -11.05 3.59 1.62
C GLU A 79 -10.52 2.73 2.75
N ILE A 80 -9.33 3.02 3.30
CA ILE A 80 -8.78 2.31 4.46
C ILE A 80 -9.71 2.49 5.66
N ARG A 81 -10.23 3.70 5.91
CA ARG A 81 -11.19 3.94 7.00
C ARG A 81 -12.47 3.15 6.82
N GLN A 82 -13.05 3.13 5.62
CA GLN A 82 -14.26 2.35 5.34
C GLN A 82 -13.98 0.86 5.50
N PHE A 83 -12.84 0.39 5.04
CA PHE A 83 -12.41 -1.00 5.15
C PHE A 83 -12.27 -1.44 6.62
N VAL A 84 -11.57 -0.65 7.44
CA VAL A 84 -11.41 -0.91 8.88
C VAL A 84 -12.77 -0.99 9.59
N ARG A 85 -13.67 -0.05 9.29
CA ARG A 85 -15.01 0.01 9.90
C ARG A 85 -15.92 -1.13 9.48
N GLU A 86 -15.97 -1.42 8.18
CA GLU A 86 -16.88 -2.42 7.62
C GLU A 86 -16.52 -3.83 8.10
N HIS A 87 -15.23 -4.16 8.07
CA HIS A 87 -14.76 -5.49 8.45
C HIS A 87 -14.45 -5.61 9.94
N ARG A 88 -14.47 -4.50 10.70
CA ARG A 88 -14.06 -4.44 12.11
C ARG A 88 -12.64 -4.99 12.28
N ILE A 89 -11.72 -4.42 11.53
CA ILE A 89 -10.32 -4.84 11.52
C ILE A 89 -9.70 -4.58 12.90
N ASP A 90 -9.03 -5.60 13.43
CA ASP A 90 -8.35 -5.58 14.73
C ASP A 90 -6.87 -5.19 14.59
N ALA A 91 -6.26 -5.40 13.42
CA ALA A 91 -4.87 -5.05 13.12
C ALA A 91 -4.67 -4.78 11.62
N LEU A 92 -3.85 -3.80 11.27
CA LEU A 92 -3.51 -3.48 9.88
C LEU A 92 -2.14 -4.03 9.50
N HIS A 93 -2.03 -4.65 8.33
CA HIS A 93 -0.77 -5.07 7.71
C HIS A 93 -0.66 -4.36 6.36
N VAL A 94 0.26 -3.42 6.24
CA VAL A 94 0.27 -2.43 5.16
C VAL A 94 1.49 -2.62 4.30
N HIS A 95 1.27 -2.85 3.01
CA HIS A 95 2.33 -3.12 2.05
C HIS A 95 2.82 -1.84 1.38
N ASP A 96 4.14 -1.77 1.24
CA ASP A 96 4.93 -0.72 0.64
C ASP A 96 4.84 0.65 1.33
N LEU A 97 5.95 1.38 1.25
CA LEU A 97 6.13 2.68 1.88
C LEU A 97 4.98 3.68 1.64
N PRO A 98 4.45 3.88 0.41
CA PRO A 98 3.48 4.95 0.14
C PRO A 98 2.22 4.90 1.01
N LEU A 99 1.72 3.70 1.36
CA LEU A 99 0.47 3.55 2.12
C LEU A 99 0.65 3.59 3.63
N ILE A 100 1.88 3.47 4.14
CA ILE A 100 2.15 3.43 5.59
C ILE A 100 1.61 4.68 6.30
N GLY A 101 1.88 5.88 5.81
CA GLY A 101 1.41 7.13 6.42
C GLY A 101 -0.12 7.26 6.49
N PRO A 102 -0.85 7.09 5.37
CA PRO A 102 -2.32 7.00 5.39
C PRO A 102 -2.83 5.94 6.36
N ALA A 103 -2.22 4.75 6.38
CA ALA A 103 -2.67 3.67 7.24
C ALA A 103 -2.40 3.92 8.73
N ILE A 104 -1.26 4.52 9.11
CA ILE A 104 -0.97 4.94 10.50
C ILE A 104 -2.03 5.92 10.99
N THR A 105 -2.45 6.85 10.12
CA THR A 105 -3.50 7.82 10.46
C THR A 105 -4.78 7.09 10.86
N ILE A 106 -5.20 6.10 10.06
CA ILE A 106 -6.41 5.31 10.35
C ILE A 106 -6.22 4.36 11.53
N ALA A 107 -5.05 3.74 11.67
CA ALA A 107 -4.72 2.85 12.79
C ALA A 107 -4.86 3.58 14.13
N ARG A 108 -4.35 4.81 14.21
CA ARG A 108 -4.51 5.69 15.38
C ARG A 108 -5.95 6.14 15.61
N GLU A 109 -6.67 6.51 14.56
CA GLU A 109 -8.10 6.88 14.66
C GLU A 109 -8.92 5.74 15.29
N HIS A 110 -8.55 4.49 15.01
CA HIS A 110 -9.24 3.29 15.48
C HIS A 110 -8.59 2.58 16.68
N ASN A 111 -7.44 3.08 17.16
CA ASN A 111 -6.62 2.46 18.22
C ASN A 111 -6.30 0.98 17.96
N ILE A 112 -5.88 0.66 16.73
CA ILE A 112 -5.48 -0.69 16.33
C ILE A 112 -3.98 -0.73 15.97
N PRO A 113 -3.29 -1.86 16.24
CA PRO A 113 -1.90 -2.03 15.84
C PRO A 113 -1.72 -2.04 14.32
N ILE A 114 -0.56 -1.59 13.88
CA ILE A 114 -0.16 -1.54 12.47
C ILE A 114 1.23 -2.16 12.24
N VAL A 115 1.30 -3.05 11.27
CA VAL A 115 2.53 -3.63 10.74
C VAL A 115 2.83 -3.00 9.38
N ALA A 116 4.02 -2.42 9.25
CA ALA A 116 4.55 -1.93 7.98
C ALA A 116 5.33 -3.05 7.28
N ASP A 117 4.99 -3.34 6.03
CA ASP A 117 5.67 -4.34 5.23
C ASP A 117 6.31 -3.70 4.00
N LEU A 118 7.64 -3.60 4.02
CA LEU A 118 8.43 -2.97 2.99
C LEU A 118 8.96 -4.05 2.04
N HIS A 119 8.44 -4.07 0.80
CA HIS A 119 8.89 -5.03 -0.22
C HIS A 119 10.22 -4.65 -0.86
N GLU A 120 10.52 -3.35 -0.90
CA GLU A 120 11.68 -2.78 -1.56
C GLU A 120 12.14 -1.57 -0.75
N ASN A 121 13.42 -1.23 -0.86
CA ASN A 121 13.87 0.08 -0.42
C ASN A 121 13.36 1.16 -1.40
N TYR A 122 12.27 1.81 -1.02
CA TYR A 122 11.48 2.64 -1.92
C TYR A 122 12.21 3.91 -2.39
N PRO A 123 12.90 4.68 -1.52
CA PRO A 123 13.67 5.84 -1.99
C PRO A 123 14.81 5.45 -2.94
N GLN A 124 15.48 4.31 -2.70
CA GLN A 124 16.58 3.81 -3.53
C GLN A 124 16.05 3.35 -4.89
N MET A 125 14.87 2.70 -4.93
CA MET A 125 14.19 2.36 -6.18
C MET A 125 13.88 3.62 -7.02
N ILE A 126 13.39 4.70 -6.38
CA ILE A 126 13.16 5.99 -7.07
C ILE A 126 14.47 6.57 -7.59
N ALA A 127 15.54 6.56 -6.78
CA ALA A 127 16.85 7.07 -7.18
C ALA A 127 17.41 6.33 -8.40
N ALA A 128 17.33 4.99 -8.39
CA ALA A 128 17.73 4.14 -9.49
C ALA A 128 16.92 4.44 -10.77
N ALA A 129 15.59 4.56 -10.65
CA ALA A 129 14.71 4.90 -11.76
C ALA A 129 15.05 6.26 -12.38
N LYS A 130 15.43 7.25 -11.57
CA LYS A 130 15.89 8.57 -12.05
C LYS A 130 17.25 8.51 -12.74
N SER A 131 18.19 7.70 -12.23
CA SER A 131 19.52 7.56 -12.80
C SER A 131 19.53 6.85 -14.16
N THR A 132 18.56 5.96 -14.39
CA THR A 132 18.46 5.12 -15.61
C THR A 132 17.71 5.84 -16.74
N THR A 133 17.77 7.18 -16.81
CA THR A 133 17.07 8.00 -17.82
C THR A 133 17.68 7.82 -19.22
N GLN A 134 17.43 6.66 -19.83
CA GLN A 134 17.67 6.34 -21.23
C GLN A 134 16.46 5.65 -21.91
N ARG A 135 15.29 5.54 -21.26
CA ARG A 135 14.13 4.85 -21.86
C ARG A 135 12.85 5.70 -21.89
N GLN A 136 12.52 6.14 -23.10
CA GLN A 136 11.22 6.58 -23.62
C GLN A 136 10.45 7.62 -22.80
N LEU A 137 10.71 8.87 -23.16
CA LEU A 137 10.00 10.08 -22.73
C LEU A 137 8.55 10.07 -23.27
N SER A 138 7.65 9.45 -22.52
CA SER A 138 6.23 9.82 -22.58
C SER A 138 6.01 11.01 -21.64
N VAL A 139 5.22 12.01 -22.04
CA VAL A 139 4.93 13.24 -21.25
C VAL A 139 4.55 12.98 -19.77
N PRO A 140 3.80 11.91 -19.41
CA PRO A 140 3.50 11.59 -18.01
C PRO A 140 4.76 11.27 -17.17
N ASN A 141 5.79 10.67 -17.79
CA ASN A 141 7.01 10.23 -17.10
C ASN A 141 7.90 11.41 -16.73
N LEU A 142 7.88 12.49 -17.51
CA LEU A 142 8.62 13.72 -17.22
C LEU A 142 8.07 14.44 -15.99
N VAL A 143 6.76 14.61 -15.91
CA VAL A 143 6.10 15.24 -14.76
C VAL A 143 6.35 14.44 -13.48
N GLN A 144 6.27 13.11 -13.56
CA GLN A 144 6.61 12.24 -12.43
C GLN A 144 8.09 12.34 -12.04
N HIS A 145 9.01 12.43 -13.01
CA HIS A 145 10.44 12.57 -12.73
C HIS A 145 10.79 13.85 -11.97
N TYR A 146 10.14 14.98 -12.29
CA TYR A 146 10.41 16.26 -11.63
C TYR A 146 9.64 16.45 -10.33
N LEU A 147 8.42 15.92 -10.20
CA LEU A 147 7.61 16.10 -9.00
C LEU A 147 7.96 15.14 -7.86
N VAL A 148 8.48 13.96 -8.19
CA VAL A 148 8.91 12.96 -7.21
C VAL A 148 10.33 13.29 -6.77
N SER A 149 10.56 13.44 -5.46
CA SER A 149 11.89 13.74 -4.90
C SER A 149 12.34 12.59 -4.01
N VAL A 150 13.54 12.05 -4.24
CA VAL A 150 14.14 10.99 -3.42
C VAL A 150 14.22 11.44 -1.95
N GLN A 151 14.75 12.64 -1.72
CA GLN A 151 14.84 13.25 -0.38
C GLN A 151 13.47 13.41 0.31
N ARG A 152 12.40 13.63 -0.45
CA ARG A 152 11.05 13.69 0.13
C ARG A 152 10.63 12.31 0.62
N TRP A 153 10.92 11.26 -0.14
CA TRP A 153 10.60 9.88 0.23
C TRP A 153 11.46 9.35 1.37
N GLU A 154 12.76 9.67 1.42
CA GLU A 154 13.64 9.38 2.57
C GLU A 154 13.10 10.02 3.86
N ARG A 155 12.74 11.31 3.80
CA ARG A 155 12.13 12.00 4.97
C ARG A 155 10.78 11.42 5.33
N TYR A 156 10.01 10.98 4.35
CA TYR A 156 8.71 10.37 4.58
C TYR A 156 8.89 9.02 5.29
N GLU A 157 9.77 8.16 4.81
CA GLU A 157 10.16 6.89 5.43
C GLU A 157 10.64 7.06 6.87
N ALA A 158 11.66 7.89 7.08
CA ALA A 158 12.21 8.19 8.39
C ALA A 158 11.17 8.76 9.37
N ARG A 159 10.11 9.39 8.84
CA ARG A 159 8.98 9.86 9.63
C ARG A 159 7.99 8.75 9.95
N VAL A 160 7.53 7.99 8.95
CA VAL A 160 6.36 7.11 9.11
C VAL A 160 6.72 5.71 9.61
N VAL A 161 7.84 5.13 9.19
CA VAL A 161 8.21 3.76 9.56
C VAL A 161 8.39 3.59 11.07
N PRO A 162 9.06 4.50 11.81
CA PRO A 162 9.18 4.37 13.28
C PRO A 162 7.87 4.50 14.05
N GLN A 163 6.77 4.89 13.39
CA GLN A 163 5.45 5.01 14.00
C GLN A 163 4.63 3.72 13.89
N ALA A 164 5.11 2.71 13.15
CA ALA A 164 4.48 1.40 13.09
C ALA A 164 4.84 0.57 14.34
N ASP A 165 3.94 -0.32 14.77
CA ASP A 165 4.17 -1.18 15.93
C ASP A 165 5.16 -2.32 15.61
N ALA A 166 5.21 -2.73 14.34
CA ALA A 166 6.19 -3.66 13.81
C ALA A 166 6.52 -3.33 12.35
N VAL A 167 7.72 -3.72 11.91
CA VAL A 167 8.19 -3.53 10.54
C VAL A 167 8.72 -4.85 10.01
N VAL A 168 8.30 -5.23 8.80
CA VAL A 168 8.79 -6.38 8.04
C VAL A 168 9.56 -5.85 6.84
N VAL A 169 10.80 -6.32 6.67
CA VAL A 169 11.70 -5.93 5.59
C VAL A 169 12.29 -7.18 4.94
N VAL A 170 12.60 -7.10 3.63
CA VAL A 170 13.23 -8.22 2.89
C VAL A 170 14.70 -8.37 3.24
N ILE A 171 15.37 -7.27 3.55
CA ILE A 171 16.76 -7.19 3.95
C ILE A 171 16.88 -6.30 5.17
N GLU A 172 17.89 -6.53 6.00
CA GLU A 172 18.25 -5.60 7.08
C GLU A 172 18.62 -4.26 6.42
N GLU A 173 17.84 -3.21 6.69
CA GLU A 173 18.07 -1.85 6.16
C GLU A 173 19.10 -1.06 6.98
#